data_AF-A0A958E2W9-F1
#
_entry.id   AF-A0A958E2W9-F1
#
_cell.length_a   1.000
_cell.length_b   1.000
_cell.length_c   1.000
_cell.angle_alpha   90.00
_cell.angle_beta   90.00
_cell.angle_gamma   90.00
#
_symmetry.space_group_name_H-M   'P 1'
#
loop_
_entity.id
_entity.type
_entity.pdbx_description
1 polymer ?
#
loop_
_entity_poly.entity_id
_entity_poly.type
_entity_poly.pdbx_seq_one_letter_code
_entity_poly.pdbx_strand_id
1 'polypeptide(L)'
;ADVFTVKFLLQLQLARCSYFLFIILCAFIAHKIATTNDSPKSPLIIWLLLGIVFMIENVIDDRTLSVRMIVLVGLALLLVYLFWRQPVHWQRVYLAGTLAAVLLVTGEKTIERIAETGRIFDTTLTTPWEDMQVWCAQNTPTDAQLMTPIYIEGFRSFSKRPIYGTYKDGAPHNYSRKTIFRWWVRMQALGVSLPWNRAAFPALYHQHALPVARENNIRFIIYEKNIALPPVAPLYENQQFAIFEIPALQDSSATK
;
A
#
# COMPACT_ATOMS: atom_id res chain seq x y z
N ALA A 1 -10.03 8.90 -9.13
CA ALA A 1 -8.80 8.59 -8.37
C ALA A 1 -8.39 7.20 -8.78
N ASP A 2 -7.35 7.11 -9.60
CA ASP A 2 -6.86 5.85 -10.11
C ASP A 2 -6.43 4.98 -8.94
N VAL A 3 -7.08 3.82 -8.82
CA VAL A 3 -6.69 2.79 -7.87
C VAL A 3 -5.36 2.26 -8.39
N PHE A 4 -4.25 2.82 -7.90
CA PHE A 4 -2.95 2.19 -8.05
C PHE A 4 -3.10 0.77 -7.51
N THR A 5 -3.09 -0.21 -8.41
CA THR A 5 -3.28 -1.61 -8.06
C THR A 5 -2.24 -1.98 -7.01
N VAL A 6 -2.63 -2.76 -6.00
CA VAL A 6 -1.72 -3.25 -4.94
C VAL A 6 -0.42 -3.83 -5.53
N LYS A 7 -0.52 -4.37 -6.76
CA LYS A 7 0.58 -4.77 -7.64
C LYS A 7 1.63 -3.67 -7.87
N PHE A 8 1.24 -2.45 -8.22
CA PHE A 8 2.14 -1.30 -8.39
C PHE A 8 2.84 -0.91 -7.07
N LEU A 9 2.11 -0.94 -5.95
CA LEU A 9 2.67 -0.64 -4.62
C LEU A 9 3.69 -1.70 -4.15
N LEU A 10 3.42 -2.98 -4.41
CA LEU A 10 4.34 -4.08 -4.09
C LEU A 10 5.57 -4.12 -5.01
N GLN A 11 5.38 -3.87 -6.31
CA GLN A 11 6.48 -3.73 -7.28
C GLN A 11 7.40 -2.57 -6.89
N LEU A 12 6.83 -1.43 -6.50
CA LEU A 12 7.61 -0.29 -6.00
C LEU A 12 8.36 -0.61 -4.70
N GLN A 13 7.86 -1.47 -3.81
CA GLN A 13 8.59 -1.79 -2.57
C GLN A 13 9.82 -2.66 -2.81
N LEU A 14 9.72 -3.70 -3.64
CA LEU A 14 10.86 -4.55 -4.00
C LEU A 14 11.90 -3.76 -4.80
N ALA A 15 11.46 -2.94 -5.77
CA ALA A 15 12.32 -2.03 -6.50
C ALA A 15 13.00 -1.01 -5.55
N ARG A 16 12.26 -0.37 -4.63
CA ARG A 16 12.84 0.57 -3.66
C ARG A 16 13.88 -0.08 -2.74
N CYS A 17 13.69 -1.34 -2.35
CA CYS A 17 14.66 -2.08 -1.56
C CYS A 17 15.91 -2.45 -2.37
N SER A 18 15.78 -2.80 -3.66
CA SER A 18 16.94 -3.06 -4.53
C SER A 18 17.74 -1.79 -4.79
N TYR A 19 17.09 -0.62 -4.93
CA TYR A 19 17.75 0.68 -5.02
C TYR A 19 18.57 1.02 -3.76
N PHE A 20 18.02 0.75 -2.58
CA PHE A 20 18.75 0.99 -1.33
C PHE A 20 20.00 0.11 -1.22
N LEU A 21 19.88 -1.17 -1.58
CA LEU A 21 21.02 -2.09 -1.62
C LEU A 21 22.07 -1.69 -2.66
N PHE A 22 21.63 -1.18 -3.82
CA PHE A 22 22.51 -0.66 -4.86
C PHE A 22 23.28 0.58 -4.38
N ILE A 23 22.63 1.53 -3.73
CA ILE A 23 23.28 2.72 -3.15
C ILE A 23 24.34 2.31 -2.11
N ILE A 24 24.01 1.34 -1.24
CA ILE A 24 24.97 0.81 -0.25
C ILE A 24 26.17 0.16 -0.95
N LEU A 25 25.95 -0.65 -1.98
CA LEU A 25 27.02 -1.29 -2.75
C LEU A 25 27.93 -0.25 -3.43
N CYS A 26 27.34 0.77 -4.04
CA CYS A 26 28.06 1.88 -4.65
C CYS A 26 28.87 2.68 -3.63
N ALA A 27 28.29 2.99 -2.46
CA ALA A 27 28.98 3.67 -1.37
C ALA A 27 30.15 2.83 -0.83
N PHE A 28 29.98 1.51 -0.72
CA PHE A 28 31.03 0.60 -0.29
C PHE A 28 32.20 0.55 -1.28
N ILE A 29 31.91 0.44 -2.58
CA ILE A 29 32.93 0.45 -3.65
C ILE A 29 33.66 1.80 -3.67
N ALA A 30 32.93 2.92 -3.59
CA ALA A 30 33.51 4.26 -3.56
C ALA A 30 34.43 4.47 -2.35
N HIS A 31 34.01 4.02 -1.16
CA HIS A 31 34.83 4.09 0.05
C HIS A 31 36.11 3.28 -0.08
N LYS A 32 36.03 2.05 -0.61
CA LYS A 32 37.22 1.21 -0.79
C LYS A 32 38.22 1.77 -1.79
N ILE A 33 37.76 2.36 -2.89
CA ILE A 33 38.62 3.03 -3.89
C ILE A 33 39.28 4.28 -3.29
N ALA A 34 38.55 5.04 -2.47
CA ALA A 34 39.10 6.20 -1.76
C ALA A 34 40.21 5.81 -0.78
N THR A 35 40.12 4.63 -0.17
CA THR A 35 41.12 4.14 0.80
C THR A 35 42.33 3.46 0.17
N THR A 36 42.28 3.07 -1.11
CA THR A 36 43.39 2.37 -1.80
C THR A 36 44.19 3.26 -2.73
N ASN A 37 43.76 4.50 -2.97
CA ASN A 37 44.38 5.40 -3.93
C ASN A 37 44.78 6.71 -3.23
N ASP A 38 46.07 7.02 -3.15
CA ASP A 38 46.60 8.25 -2.49
C ASP A 38 46.19 9.56 -3.20
N SER A 39 45.49 9.47 -4.33
CA SER A 39 45.02 10.63 -5.09
C SER A 39 43.57 11.03 -4.73
N PRO A 40 43.33 12.25 -4.23
CA PRO A 40 42.04 12.71 -3.71
C PRO A 40 40.94 12.91 -4.77
N LYS A 41 41.25 12.73 -6.07
CA LYS A 41 40.31 13.03 -7.17
C LYS A 41 39.47 11.82 -7.63
N SER A 42 39.85 10.60 -7.25
CA SER A 42 39.17 9.37 -7.71
C SER A 42 37.77 9.12 -7.13
N PRO A 43 37.44 9.46 -5.87
CA PRO A 43 36.12 9.16 -5.31
C PRO A 43 35.04 10.09 -5.86
N LEU A 44 35.41 11.35 -6.12
CA LEU A 44 34.50 12.42 -6.51
C LEU A 44 33.94 12.19 -7.92
N ILE A 45 34.76 11.67 -8.84
CA ILE A 45 34.34 11.28 -10.20
C ILE A 45 33.35 10.11 -10.16
N ILE A 46 33.54 9.15 -9.26
CA ILE A 46 32.64 8.00 -9.09
C ILE A 46 31.29 8.46 -8.51
N TRP A 47 31.30 9.32 -7.49
CA TRP A 47 30.08 9.94 -6.97
C TRP A 47 29.35 10.78 -8.02
N LEU A 48 30.08 11.47 -8.91
CA LEU A 48 29.50 12.25 -10.00
C LEU A 48 28.87 11.36 -11.08
N LEU A 49 29.51 10.25 -11.45
CA LEU A 49 28.98 9.27 -12.38
C LEU A 49 27.75 8.54 -11.81
N LEU A 50 27.79 8.16 -10.52
CA LEU A 50 26.65 7.58 -9.82
C LEU A 50 25.50 8.57 -9.67
N GLY A 51 25.80 9.84 -9.40
CA GLY A 51 24.82 10.93 -9.35
C GLY A 51 24.18 11.20 -10.72
N ILE A 52 24.93 11.08 -11.82
CA ILE A 52 24.40 11.18 -13.19
C ILE A 52 23.49 9.98 -13.50
N VAL A 53 23.88 8.76 -13.14
CA VAL A 53 23.01 7.57 -13.29
C VAL A 53 21.72 7.74 -12.49
N PHE A 54 21.81 8.21 -11.24
CA PHE A 54 20.67 8.50 -10.38
C PHE A 54 19.75 9.62 -10.93
N MET A 55 20.34 10.67 -11.53
CA MET A 55 19.58 11.72 -12.21
C MET A 55 18.86 11.19 -13.46
N ILE A 56 19.52 10.36 -14.26
CA ILE A 56 18.95 9.72 -15.45
C ILE A 56 17.78 8.80 -15.07
N GLU A 57 17.86 8.09 -13.94
CA GLU A 57 16.77 7.26 -13.43
C GLU A 57 15.53 8.05 -13.00
N ASN A 58 15.70 9.25 -12.42
CA ASN A 58 14.59 10.05 -11.91
C ASN A 58 13.98 11.00 -12.96
N VAL A 59 14.64 11.22 -14.09
CA VAL A 59 14.19 12.17 -15.13
C VAL A 59 13.56 11.47 -16.33
N ILE A 60 13.91 10.22 -16.63
CA ILE A 60 13.44 9.58 -17.86
C ILE A 60 12.26 8.65 -17.59
N ASP A 61 11.14 8.94 -18.25
CA ASP A 61 9.85 8.22 -18.18
C ASP A 61 9.95 6.73 -18.58
N ASP A 62 8.99 5.91 -18.13
CA ASP A 62 8.99 4.43 -18.17
C ASP A 62 9.19 3.81 -19.57
N ARG A 63 8.99 4.59 -20.64
CA ARG A 63 9.11 4.13 -22.04
C ARG A 63 10.54 3.95 -22.56
N THR A 64 11.55 4.20 -21.74
CA THR A 64 12.97 4.21 -22.16
C THR A 64 13.84 3.15 -21.46
N LEU A 65 13.21 2.09 -20.96
CA LEU A 65 13.87 0.95 -20.30
C LEU A 65 15.09 0.40 -21.07
N SER A 66 15.06 0.43 -22.41
CA SER A 66 16.16 0.00 -23.27
C SER A 66 17.41 0.87 -23.12
N VAL A 67 17.24 2.19 -22.98
CA VAL A 67 18.34 3.14 -22.77
C VAL A 67 18.97 2.92 -21.39
N ARG A 68 18.13 2.65 -20.37
CA ARG A 68 18.58 2.34 -19.00
C ARG A 68 19.48 1.09 -18.97
N MET A 69 19.07 0.02 -19.64
CA MET A 69 19.85 -1.23 -19.71
C MET A 69 21.18 -1.04 -20.46
N ILE A 70 21.19 -0.24 -21.53
CA ILE A 70 22.41 0.06 -22.29
C ILE A 70 23.41 0.83 -21.42
N VAL A 71 22.94 1.81 -20.65
CA VAL A 71 23.81 2.60 -19.75
C VAL A 71 24.37 1.74 -18.62
N LEU A 72 23.55 0.92 -17.96
CA LEU A 72 24.00 0.05 -16.86
C LEU A 72 24.97 -1.04 -17.33
N VAL A 73 24.70 -1.68 -18.48
CA VAL A 73 25.62 -2.65 -19.09
C VAL A 73 26.92 -1.97 -19.51
N GLY A 74 26.84 -0.77 -20.10
CA GLY A 74 28.03 0.03 -20.44
C GLY A 74 28.88 0.37 -19.23
N LEU A 75 28.26 0.78 -18.11
CA LEU A 75 28.94 1.07 -16.85
C LEU A 75 29.57 -0.19 -16.23
N ALA A 76 28.85 -1.32 -16.24
CA ALA A 76 29.37 -2.59 -15.74
C ALA A 76 30.59 -3.06 -16.54
N LEU A 77 30.54 -2.97 -17.87
CA LEU A 77 31.67 -3.30 -18.75
C LEU A 77 32.85 -2.34 -18.57
N LEU A 78 32.59 -1.03 -18.39
CA LEU A 78 33.62 -0.04 -18.08
C LEU A 78 34.31 -0.36 -16.75
N LEU A 79 33.55 -0.73 -15.72
CA LEU A 79 34.11 -1.16 -14.44
C LEU A 79 34.93 -2.45 -14.60
N VAL A 80 34.43 -3.44 -15.34
CA VAL A 80 35.23 -4.65 -15.64
C VAL A 80 36.54 -4.29 -16.36
N TYR A 81 36.50 -3.38 -17.35
CA TYR A 81 37.68 -2.93 -18.09
C TYR A 81 38.70 -2.20 -17.20
N LEU A 82 38.25 -1.21 -16.41
CA LEU A 82 39.11 -0.42 -15.53
C LEU A 82 39.76 -1.27 -14.43
N PHE A 83 39.07 -2.32 -13.99
CA PHE A 83 39.52 -3.18 -12.89
C PHE A 83 40.11 -4.53 -13.32
N TRP A 84 40.15 -4.83 -14.63
CA TRP A 84 40.77 -6.05 -15.18
C TRP A 84 42.26 -6.16 -14.82
N ARG A 85 42.95 -5.03 -14.63
CA ARG A 85 44.38 -4.98 -14.27
C ARG A 85 44.68 -5.08 -12.77
N GLN A 86 43.66 -5.19 -11.92
CA GLN A 86 43.82 -5.30 -10.47
C GLN A 86 44.02 -6.77 -10.02
N PRO A 87 44.64 -7.01 -8.85
CA PRO A 87 44.97 -8.38 -8.41
C PRO A 87 43.73 -9.29 -8.27
N VAL A 88 43.92 -10.58 -8.53
CA VAL A 88 42.88 -11.62 -8.74
C VAL A 88 41.76 -11.65 -7.68
N HIS A 89 42.02 -11.30 -6.42
CA HIS A 89 40.99 -11.26 -5.38
C HIS A 89 39.96 -10.13 -5.60
N TRP A 90 40.35 -9.01 -6.22
CA TRP A 90 39.43 -7.93 -6.60
C TRP A 90 38.58 -8.29 -7.81
N GLN A 91 39.13 -9.02 -8.78
CA GLN A 91 38.36 -9.50 -9.94
C GLN A 91 37.17 -10.36 -9.51
N ARG A 92 37.32 -11.18 -8.45
CA ARG A 92 36.23 -12.01 -7.88
C ARG A 92 35.14 -11.17 -7.20
N VAL A 93 35.51 -10.10 -6.49
CA VAL A 93 34.55 -9.19 -5.83
C VAL A 93 33.73 -8.42 -6.88
N TYR A 94 34.36 -7.93 -7.95
CA TYR A 94 33.66 -7.25 -9.03
C TYR A 94 32.76 -8.21 -9.82
N LEU A 95 33.23 -9.43 -10.11
CA LEU A 95 32.40 -10.43 -10.76
C LEU A 95 31.15 -10.77 -9.93
N ALA A 96 31.32 -10.96 -8.61
CA ALA A 96 30.21 -11.20 -7.70
C ALA A 96 29.24 -10.02 -7.61
N GLY A 97 29.74 -8.79 -7.55
CA GLY A 97 28.93 -7.56 -7.56
C GLY A 97 28.13 -7.39 -8.85
N THR A 98 28.75 -7.63 -10.01
CA THR A 98 28.09 -7.57 -11.31
C THR A 98 27.04 -8.67 -11.44
N LEU A 99 27.34 -9.90 -11.00
CA LEU A 99 26.36 -11.00 -10.99
C LEU A 99 25.16 -10.67 -10.08
N ALA A 100 25.40 -10.10 -8.90
CA ALA A 100 24.34 -9.68 -7.99
C ALA A 100 23.47 -8.57 -8.61
N ALA A 101 24.07 -7.57 -9.25
CA ALA A 101 23.34 -6.51 -9.95
C ALA A 101 22.49 -7.08 -11.10
N VAL A 102 23.04 -7.98 -11.92
CA VAL A 102 22.31 -8.65 -13.00
C VAL A 102 21.16 -9.49 -12.44
N LEU A 103 21.38 -10.25 -11.36
CA LEU A 103 20.33 -11.04 -10.70
C LEU A 103 19.23 -10.16 -10.11
N LEU A 104 19.56 -9.00 -9.54
CA LEU A 104 18.56 -8.06 -9.01
C LEU A 104 17.69 -7.48 -10.14
N VAL A 105 18.33 -7.01 -11.23
CA VAL A 105 17.62 -6.43 -12.39
C VAL A 105 16.80 -7.48 -13.15
N THR A 106 17.34 -8.70 -13.32
CA THR A 106 16.61 -9.77 -14.00
C THR A 106 15.51 -10.37 -13.12
N GLY A 107 15.76 -10.50 -11.82
CA GLY A 107 14.77 -10.97 -10.84
C GLY A 107 13.55 -10.05 -10.75
N GLU A 108 13.77 -8.72 -10.81
CA GLU A 108 12.69 -7.74 -10.88
C GLU A 108 11.79 -7.96 -12.11
N LYS A 109 12.38 -8.17 -13.30
CA LYS A 109 11.63 -8.48 -14.53
C LYS A 109 10.91 -9.82 -14.47
N THR A 110 11.50 -10.83 -13.83
CA THR A 110 10.83 -12.13 -13.65
C THR A 110 9.61 -11.99 -12.74
N ILE A 111 9.72 -11.24 -11.65
CA ILE A 111 8.61 -10.96 -10.73
C ILE A 111 7.52 -10.13 -11.43
N GLU A 112 7.91 -9.11 -12.21
CA GLU A 112 6.99 -8.30 -13.00
C GLU A 112 6.23 -9.15 -14.02
N ARG A 113 6.92 -9.98 -14.79
CA ARG A 113 6.31 -10.86 -15.80
C ARG A 113 5.40 -11.95 -15.18
N ILE A 114 5.76 -12.47 -14.01
CA ILE A 114 4.90 -13.40 -13.25
C ILE A 114 3.66 -12.67 -12.72
N ALA A 115 3.81 -11.42 -12.26
CA ALA A 115 2.68 -10.62 -11.80
C ALA A 115 1.78 -10.17 -12.98
N GLU A 116 2.33 -9.92 -14.17
CA GLU A 116 1.62 -9.62 -15.42
C GLU A 116 0.87 -10.81 -16.02
N THR A 117 1.39 -12.03 -15.86
CA THR A 117 0.72 -13.25 -16.30
C THR A 117 -0.50 -13.62 -15.43
N GLY A 118 -0.89 -12.78 -14.46
CA GLY A 118 -2.14 -12.88 -13.72
C GLY A 118 -2.25 -14.09 -12.77
N ARG A 119 -1.29 -15.02 -12.80
CA ARG A 119 -1.32 -16.28 -12.06
C ARG A 119 -1.22 -16.14 -10.54
N ILE A 120 -0.81 -14.98 -10.03
CA ILE A 120 -0.73 -14.72 -8.58
C ILE A 120 -2.03 -14.10 -8.02
N PHE A 121 -2.84 -13.46 -8.87
CA PHE A 121 -4.06 -12.78 -8.46
C PHE A 121 -5.20 -13.25 -9.35
N ASP A 122 -5.87 -14.32 -8.94
CA ASP A 122 -7.11 -14.74 -9.58
C ASP A 122 -8.17 -13.65 -9.36
N THR A 123 -8.33 -12.76 -10.34
CA THR A 123 -9.29 -11.66 -10.33
C THR A 123 -10.73 -12.13 -10.50
N THR A 124 -10.99 -13.44 -10.63
CA THR A 124 -12.33 -13.98 -10.84
C THR A 124 -13.06 -14.33 -9.55
N LEU A 125 -12.34 -14.44 -8.43
CA LEU A 125 -12.91 -14.71 -7.11
C LEU A 125 -13.18 -13.40 -6.36
N THR A 126 -14.33 -12.79 -6.63
CA THR A 126 -14.83 -11.69 -5.80
C THR A 126 -15.14 -12.23 -4.40
N THR A 127 -14.43 -11.74 -3.38
CA THR A 127 -14.72 -12.13 -2.00
C THR A 127 -16.10 -11.58 -1.58
N PRO A 128 -16.80 -12.18 -0.59
CA PRO A 128 -18.07 -11.64 -0.09
C PRO A 128 -17.95 -10.18 0.39
N TRP A 129 -16.77 -9.75 0.83
CA TRP A 129 -16.54 -8.37 1.22
C TRP A 129 -16.40 -7.41 0.03
N GLU A 130 -15.78 -7.85 -1.07
CA GLU A 130 -15.67 -7.06 -2.30
C GLU A 130 -17.00 -6.98 -3.04
N ASP A 131 -17.75 -8.08 -3.07
CA ASP A 131 -19.10 -8.14 -3.61
C ASP A 131 -20.02 -7.11 -2.92
N MET A 132 -19.93 -7.03 -1.59
CA MET A 132 -20.64 -6.04 -0.79
C MET A 132 -20.24 -4.60 -1.16
N GLN A 133 -18.96 -4.36 -1.37
CA GLN A 133 -18.46 -3.05 -1.80
C GLN A 133 -18.98 -2.67 -3.19
N VAL A 134 -18.93 -3.58 -4.16
CA VAL A 134 -19.41 -3.35 -5.52
C VAL A 134 -20.91 -3.06 -5.51
N TRP A 135 -21.69 -3.80 -4.73
CA TRP A 135 -23.11 -3.54 -4.58
C TRP A 135 -23.38 -2.13 -4.03
N CYS A 136 -22.67 -1.71 -2.98
CA CYS A 136 -22.80 -0.35 -2.45
C CYS A 136 -22.44 0.71 -3.48
N ALA A 137 -21.39 0.48 -4.29
CA ALA A 137 -20.98 1.42 -5.33
C ALA A 137 -22.06 1.67 -6.39
N GLN A 138 -22.91 0.67 -6.64
CA GLN A 138 -23.96 0.71 -7.66
C GLN A 138 -25.32 1.18 -7.10
N ASN A 139 -25.60 0.88 -5.83
CA ASN A 139 -26.96 1.00 -5.27
C ASN A 139 -27.12 2.09 -4.20
N THR A 140 -26.04 2.75 -3.77
CA THR A 140 -26.10 3.84 -2.78
C THR A 140 -25.71 5.20 -3.38
N PRO A 141 -26.23 6.34 -2.89
CA PRO A 141 -25.76 7.67 -3.30
C PRO A 141 -24.25 7.85 -3.09
N THR A 142 -23.59 8.63 -3.94
CA THR A 142 -22.11 8.80 -3.90
C THR A 142 -21.61 9.50 -2.63
N ASP A 143 -22.45 10.33 -2.03
CA ASP A 143 -22.23 11.06 -0.78
C ASP A 143 -22.72 10.28 0.45
N ALA A 144 -23.38 9.14 0.27
CA ALA A 144 -23.87 8.33 1.39
C ALA A 144 -22.71 7.81 2.22
N GLN A 145 -22.67 8.22 3.49
CA GLN A 145 -21.78 7.63 4.48
C GLN A 145 -22.32 6.28 4.92
N LEU A 146 -21.45 5.27 5.02
CA LEU A 146 -21.79 3.94 5.53
C LEU A 146 -21.14 3.66 6.89
N MET A 147 -21.87 2.92 7.73
CA MET A 147 -21.35 2.28 8.92
C MET A 147 -20.90 0.86 8.56
N THR A 148 -19.61 0.57 8.76
CA THR A 148 -18.99 -0.72 8.43
C THR A 148 -18.41 -1.34 9.70
N PRO A 149 -18.34 -2.69 9.81
CA PRO A 149 -17.68 -3.36 10.92
C PRO A 149 -16.29 -2.79 11.15
N ILE A 150 -16.03 -2.25 12.34
CA ILE A 150 -14.80 -1.48 12.63
C ILE A 150 -13.51 -2.27 12.46
N TYR A 151 -13.60 -3.60 12.51
CA TYR A 151 -12.50 -4.56 12.47
C TYR A 151 -12.22 -5.10 11.06
N ILE A 152 -13.06 -4.79 10.09
CA ILE A 152 -12.87 -5.16 8.68
C ILE A 152 -12.43 -3.91 7.91
N GLU A 153 -11.47 -4.08 7.00
CA GLU A 153 -10.76 -2.98 6.37
C GLU A 153 -11.03 -2.90 4.87
N GLY A 154 -10.55 -1.82 4.25
CA GLY A 154 -10.49 -1.76 2.78
C GLY A 154 -11.84 -1.53 2.10
N PHE A 155 -12.92 -1.24 2.84
CA PHE A 155 -14.24 -1.05 2.24
C PHE A 155 -14.28 0.04 1.16
N ARG A 156 -13.44 1.07 1.27
CA ARG A 156 -13.39 2.18 0.30
C ARG A 156 -12.81 1.76 -1.06
N SER A 157 -12.11 0.63 -1.14
CA SER A 157 -11.37 0.20 -2.34
C SER A 157 -12.29 0.02 -3.54
N PHE A 158 -13.42 -0.68 -3.36
CA PHE A 158 -14.38 -0.93 -4.44
C PHE A 158 -15.70 -0.18 -4.25
N SER A 159 -16.09 0.18 -3.02
CA SER A 159 -17.36 0.88 -2.79
C SER A 159 -17.34 2.31 -3.31
N LYS A 160 -16.17 2.97 -3.27
CA LYS A 160 -16.04 4.41 -3.56
C LYS A 160 -17.03 5.24 -2.74
N ARG A 161 -17.35 4.81 -1.52
CA ARG A 161 -18.24 5.53 -0.59
C ARG A 161 -17.49 5.96 0.67
N PRO A 162 -17.86 7.11 1.26
CA PRO A 162 -17.37 7.47 2.57
C PRO A 162 -17.86 6.45 3.60
N ILE A 163 -17.00 6.14 4.57
CA ILE A 163 -17.36 5.31 5.73
C ILE A 163 -17.10 6.11 7.00
N TYR A 164 -17.82 5.78 8.06
CA TYR A 164 -17.67 6.43 9.36
C TYR A 164 -16.25 6.29 9.92
N GLY A 165 -15.72 5.06 9.90
CA GLY A 165 -14.33 4.79 10.22
C GLY A 165 -14.09 3.32 10.53
N THR A 166 -12.84 2.89 10.34
CA THR A 166 -12.33 1.59 10.81
C THR A 166 -11.19 1.78 11.80
N TYR A 167 -10.79 0.72 12.49
CA TYR A 167 -9.62 0.79 13.37
C TYR A 167 -8.33 1.13 12.61
N LYS A 168 -8.20 0.75 11.32
CA LYS A 168 -7.04 1.10 10.50
C LYS A 168 -7.05 2.52 9.95
N ASP A 169 -8.19 3.21 9.94
CA ASP A 169 -8.24 4.64 9.57
C ASP A 169 -7.44 5.52 10.55
N GLY A 170 -7.07 4.99 11.72
CA GLY A 170 -6.17 5.65 12.66
C GLY A 170 -4.70 5.59 12.26
N ALA A 171 -4.27 4.68 11.38
CA ALA A 171 -2.85 4.47 11.02
C ALA A 171 -2.11 5.74 10.53
N PRO A 172 -2.75 6.70 9.82
CA PRO A 172 -2.15 7.99 9.51
C PRO A 172 -1.88 8.90 10.72
N HIS A 173 -2.06 8.43 11.97
CA HIS A 173 -1.83 9.19 13.20
C HIS A 173 -0.45 9.86 13.27
N ASN A 174 0.56 9.29 12.60
CA ASN A 174 1.91 9.85 12.54
C ASN A 174 1.99 11.21 11.83
N TYR A 175 0.97 11.58 11.04
CA TYR A 175 1.02 12.74 10.16
C TYR A 175 0.14 13.91 10.62
N SER A 176 -0.80 13.72 11.55
CA SER A 176 -1.68 14.80 12.03
C SER A 176 -2.35 14.49 13.37
N ARG A 177 -2.07 15.34 14.37
CA ARG A 177 -2.72 15.32 15.69
C ARG A 177 -4.24 15.55 15.59
N LYS A 178 -4.69 16.44 14.70
CA LYS A 178 -6.13 16.74 14.55
C LYS A 178 -6.90 15.55 13.99
N THR A 179 -6.32 14.81 13.05
CA THR A 179 -6.94 13.65 12.43
C THR A 179 -7.09 12.50 13.41
N ILE A 180 -6.05 12.22 14.21
CA ILE A 180 -6.08 11.16 15.22
C ILE A 180 -7.14 11.42 16.30
N PHE A 181 -7.31 12.66 16.77
CA PHE A 181 -8.37 12.97 17.74
C PHE A 181 -9.77 12.75 17.18
N ARG A 182 -10.02 13.16 15.93
CA ARG A 182 -11.32 12.94 15.28
C ARG A 182 -11.62 11.45 15.09
N TRP A 183 -10.63 10.69 14.67
CA TRP A 183 -10.77 9.24 14.55
C TRP A 183 -11.01 8.59 15.91
N TRP A 184 -10.27 9.00 16.94
CA TRP A 184 -10.39 8.43 18.28
C TRP A 184 -11.77 8.66 18.89
N VAL A 185 -12.33 9.87 18.73
CA VAL A 185 -13.72 10.17 19.16
C VAL A 185 -14.73 9.23 18.50
N ARG A 186 -14.56 8.92 17.22
CA ARG A 186 -15.43 7.94 16.51
C ARG A 186 -15.28 6.53 17.04
N MET A 187 -14.05 6.10 17.36
CA MET A 187 -13.80 4.79 17.95
C MET A 187 -14.38 4.67 19.36
N GLN A 188 -14.26 5.73 20.17
CA GLN A 188 -14.87 5.79 21.50
C GLN A 188 -16.41 5.74 21.43
N ALA A 189 -17.02 6.43 20.46
CA ALA A 189 -18.46 6.35 20.24
C ALA A 189 -18.92 4.91 19.93
N LEU A 190 -18.06 4.11 19.27
CA LEU A 190 -18.29 2.70 19.01
C LEU A 190 -17.87 1.77 20.17
N GLY A 191 -17.66 2.33 21.36
CA GLY A 191 -17.33 1.58 22.58
C GLY A 191 -15.88 1.12 22.68
N VAL A 192 -15.00 1.54 21.76
CA VAL A 192 -13.59 1.13 21.78
C VAL A 192 -12.84 1.90 22.86
N SER A 193 -12.13 1.16 23.71
CA SER A 193 -11.31 1.69 24.80
C SER A 193 -9.86 1.23 24.69
N LEU A 194 -8.98 1.91 25.44
CA LEU A 194 -7.60 1.50 25.64
C LEU A 194 -7.47 0.73 26.97
N PRO A 195 -6.64 -0.32 27.04
CA PRO A 195 -5.85 -0.90 25.95
C PRO A 195 -6.72 -1.64 24.91
N TRP A 196 -6.24 -1.68 23.68
CA TRP A 196 -6.98 -2.26 22.55
C TRP A 196 -7.32 -3.73 22.76
N ASN A 197 -8.60 -4.09 22.66
CA ASN A 197 -9.06 -5.47 22.59
C ASN A 197 -9.80 -5.73 21.28
N ARG A 198 -9.05 -6.21 20.27
CA ARG A 198 -9.63 -6.47 18.93
C ARG A 198 -10.66 -7.60 18.93
N ALA A 199 -10.56 -8.55 19.86
CA ALA A 199 -11.54 -9.63 19.98
C ALA A 199 -12.92 -9.13 20.43
N ALA A 200 -12.98 -7.98 21.11
CA ALA A 200 -14.24 -7.35 21.52
C ALA A 200 -14.90 -6.52 20.39
N PHE A 201 -14.19 -6.22 19.30
CA PHE A 201 -14.70 -5.32 18.26
C PHE A 201 -16.01 -5.76 17.62
N PRO A 202 -16.25 -7.04 17.32
CA PRO A 202 -17.56 -7.48 16.83
C PRO A 202 -18.68 -7.16 17.83
N ALA A 203 -18.51 -7.53 19.10
CA ALA A 203 -19.51 -7.27 20.13
C ALA A 203 -19.78 -5.77 20.32
N LEU A 204 -18.72 -4.95 20.40
CA LEU A 204 -18.81 -3.50 20.53
C LEU A 204 -19.52 -2.87 19.32
N TYR A 205 -19.17 -3.29 18.12
CA TYR A 205 -19.83 -2.81 16.91
C TYR A 205 -21.32 -3.15 16.92
N HIS A 206 -21.70 -4.38 17.26
CA HIS A 206 -23.11 -4.76 17.37
C HIS A 206 -23.88 -3.94 18.41
N GLN A 207 -23.25 -3.64 19.54
CA GLN A 207 -23.88 -2.86 20.61
C GLN A 207 -24.02 -1.38 20.26
N HIS A 208 -23.04 -0.77 19.60
CA HIS A 208 -22.93 0.68 19.47
C HIS A 208 -23.19 1.23 18.06
N ALA A 209 -23.06 0.42 17.00
CA ALA A 209 -23.10 0.92 15.63
C ALA A 209 -24.45 1.53 15.24
N LEU A 210 -25.57 0.92 15.63
CA LEU A 210 -26.90 1.44 15.31
C LEU A 210 -27.20 2.79 16.00
N PRO A 211 -27.01 2.94 17.34
CA PRO A 211 -27.13 4.24 17.99
C PRO A 211 -26.23 5.32 17.36
N VAL A 212 -24.95 5.01 17.15
CA VAL A 212 -23.98 5.95 16.57
C VAL A 212 -24.38 6.33 15.14
N ALA A 213 -24.85 5.37 14.36
CA ALA A 213 -25.29 5.62 13.00
C ALA A 213 -26.50 6.55 12.97
N ARG A 214 -27.47 6.39 13.87
CA ARG A 214 -28.62 7.30 14.02
C ARG A 214 -28.18 8.71 14.41
N GLU A 215 -27.32 8.84 15.43
CA GLU A 215 -26.82 10.14 15.90
C GLU A 215 -26.04 10.91 14.83
N ASN A 216 -25.38 10.20 13.91
CA ASN A 216 -24.56 10.79 12.86
C ASN A 216 -25.27 10.84 11.49
N ASN A 217 -26.58 10.58 11.43
CA ASN A 217 -27.37 10.56 10.20
C ASN A 217 -26.79 9.63 9.11
N ILE A 218 -26.21 8.51 9.53
CA ILE A 218 -25.69 7.48 8.63
C ILE A 218 -26.84 6.62 8.14
N ARG A 219 -26.99 6.54 6.82
CA ARG A 219 -28.15 5.89 6.17
C ARG A 219 -28.00 4.38 6.04
N PHE A 220 -26.78 3.87 5.92
CA PHE A 220 -26.54 2.46 5.66
C PHE A 220 -25.61 1.86 6.70
N ILE A 221 -25.96 0.66 7.17
CA ILE A 221 -25.14 -0.12 8.11
C ILE A 221 -24.96 -1.54 7.60
N ILE A 222 -23.74 -2.05 7.77
CA ILE A 222 -23.35 -3.39 7.34
C ILE A 222 -23.08 -4.26 8.55
N TYR A 223 -23.65 -5.46 8.57
CA TYR A 223 -23.42 -6.47 9.60
C TYR A 223 -22.93 -7.78 8.98
N GLU A 224 -22.20 -8.57 9.77
CA GLU A 224 -21.99 -9.98 9.46
C GLU A 224 -23.23 -10.81 9.83
N LYS A 225 -23.56 -11.81 9.01
CA LYS A 225 -24.73 -12.68 9.19
C LYS A 225 -24.60 -13.66 10.36
N ASN A 226 -23.38 -13.89 10.84
CA ASN A 226 -23.09 -14.79 11.97
C ASN A 226 -23.44 -14.19 13.34
N ILE A 227 -23.88 -12.93 13.38
CA ILE A 227 -24.28 -12.23 14.61
C ILE A 227 -25.74 -11.79 14.50
N ALA A 228 -26.42 -11.61 15.63
CA ALA A 228 -27.81 -11.17 15.70
C ALA A 228 -28.03 -9.90 14.84
N LEU A 229 -28.84 -10.05 13.80
CA LEU A 229 -29.17 -9.00 12.85
C LEU A 229 -30.31 -8.12 13.39
N PRO A 230 -30.42 -6.85 12.93
CA PRO A 230 -31.61 -6.05 13.17
C PRO A 230 -32.89 -6.77 12.70
N PRO A 231 -34.05 -6.55 13.36
CA PRO A 231 -35.31 -7.20 12.99
C PRO A 231 -35.95 -6.62 11.71
N VAL A 232 -35.16 -6.01 10.83
CA VAL A 232 -35.57 -5.36 9.59
C VAL A 232 -35.04 -6.19 8.43
N ALA A 233 -35.78 -6.29 7.32
CA ALA A 233 -35.29 -6.97 6.14
C ALA A 233 -34.04 -6.26 5.57
N PRO A 234 -32.96 -6.99 5.23
CA PRO A 234 -31.79 -6.37 4.61
C PRO A 234 -32.13 -5.87 3.20
N LEU A 235 -31.53 -4.74 2.80
CA LEU A 235 -31.58 -4.25 1.42
C LEU A 235 -30.84 -5.20 0.47
N TYR A 236 -29.78 -5.80 0.96
CA TYR A 236 -28.95 -6.75 0.24
C TYR A 236 -28.21 -7.65 1.22
N GLU A 237 -28.07 -8.91 0.86
CA GLU A 237 -27.25 -9.86 1.60
C GLU A 237 -26.49 -10.78 0.65
N ASN A 238 -25.33 -11.22 1.09
CA ASN A 238 -24.57 -12.28 0.44
C ASN A 238 -24.25 -13.39 1.44
N GLN A 239 -23.22 -14.18 1.17
CA GLN A 239 -22.86 -15.34 1.99
C GLN A 239 -22.42 -14.97 3.41
N GLN A 240 -21.86 -13.78 3.62
CA GLN A 240 -21.26 -13.40 4.91
C GLN A 240 -21.82 -12.11 5.51
N PHE A 241 -22.34 -11.20 4.67
CA PHE A 241 -22.70 -9.85 5.09
C PHE A 241 -24.13 -9.50 4.68
N ALA A 242 -24.71 -8.53 5.39
CA ALA A 242 -26.00 -7.94 5.08
C ALA A 242 -25.96 -6.42 5.27
N ILE A 243 -26.63 -5.68 4.37
CA ILE A 243 -26.81 -4.23 4.43
C ILE A 243 -28.23 -3.91 4.87
N PHE A 244 -28.34 -2.96 5.79
CA PHE A 244 -29.62 -2.42 6.23
C PHE A 244 -29.66 -0.92 5.98
N GLU A 245 -30.84 -0.45 5.57
CA GLU A 245 -31.15 0.98 5.61
C GLU A 245 -31.61 1.34 7.02
N ILE A 246 -31.03 2.40 7.57
CA ILE A 246 -31.48 2.95 8.84
C ILE A 246 -32.58 3.96 8.51
N PRO A 247 -33.81 3.76 9.03
CA PRO A 247 -34.89 4.73 8.86
C PRO A 247 -34.42 6.10 9.35
N ALA A 248 -34.69 7.15 8.59
CA ALA A 248 -34.47 8.51 9.06
C ALA A 248 -35.14 8.67 10.42
N LEU A 249 -34.47 9.33 11.37
CA LEU A 249 -35.11 9.77 12.60
C LEU A 249 -36.33 10.59 12.18
N GLN A 250 -37.54 10.10 12.44
CA GLN A 250 -38.74 10.91 12.25
C GLN A 250 -38.54 12.16 13.11
N ASP A 251 -38.50 13.32 12.45
CA ASP A 251 -38.51 14.61 13.13
C ASP A 251 -39.71 14.61 14.09
N SER A 252 -39.41 14.55 15.38
CA SER A 252 -40.39 14.64 16.48
C SER A 252 -40.94 16.07 16.64
N SER A 253 -40.86 16.90 15.59
CA SER A 253 -41.40 18.25 15.53
C SER A 253 -42.80 18.34 14.92
N ALA A 254 -43.45 17.23 14.57
CA ALA A 254 -44.83 17.21 14.07
C ALA A 254 -45.90 16.98 15.15
N THR A 255 -45.56 17.10 16.44
CA THR A 255 -46.57 17.08 17.51
C THR A 255 -46.15 17.97 18.67
N LYS A 256 -46.40 19.27 18.52
CA LYS A 256 -46.78 20.18 19.61
C LYS A 256 -47.39 21.44 19.02
#